data_AF-K1T4W6-F1
#
_entry.id   AF-K1T4W6-F1
#
_cell.length_a   1.000
_cell.length_b   1.000
_cell.length_c   1.000
_cell.angle_alpha   90.00
_cell.angle_beta   90.00
_cell.angle_gamma   90.00
#
_symmetry.space_group_name_H-M   'P 1'
#
loop_
_entity.id
_entity.type
_entity.pdbx_description
1 polymer ?
#
loop_
_entity_poly.entity_id
_entity_poly.type
_entity_poly.pdbx_seq_one_letter_code
_entity_poly.pdbx_strand_id
1 'polypeptide(L)'
;FFTKVVGGFFEKVLITDKRFHVEKDKCVKCGICANVCPVGDIKGGHGEYPEWLHHKDCLTCFTCYHHCPHHAIEFGHQTQKKGQYFYK
;
A
#
# COMPACT_ATOMS: atom_id res chain seq x y z
N PHE A 1 -24.99 -10.23 16.66
CA PHE A 1 -24.03 -11.30 17.05
C PHE A 1 -23.14 -11.72 15.88
N PHE A 2 -23.71 -12.15 14.75
CA PHE A 2 -22.96 -12.55 13.54
C PHE A 2 -22.10 -11.41 12.93
N THR A 3 -22.62 -10.17 12.95
CA THR A 3 -21.92 -8.97 12.46
C THR A 3 -20.60 -8.69 13.16
N LYS A 4 -20.47 -8.98 14.46
CA LYS A 4 -19.21 -8.79 15.21
C LYS A 4 -18.13 -9.80 14.80
N VAL A 5 -18.53 -11.03 14.48
CA VAL A 5 -17.61 -12.09 14.05
C VAL A 5 -17.11 -11.80 12.64
N VAL A 6 -18.02 -11.49 11.72
CA VAL A 6 -17.68 -11.15 10.33
C VAL A 6 -16.84 -9.87 10.26
N GLY A 7 -17.22 -8.83 11.03
CA GLY A 7 -16.46 -7.59 11.12
C GLY A 7 -15.06 -7.81 11.69
N GLY A 8 -14.94 -8.54 12.80
CA GLY A 8 -13.62 -8.83 13.39
C GLY A 8 -12.72 -9.69 12.49
N PHE A 9 -13.29 -10.57 11.67
CA PHE A 9 -12.54 -11.28 10.64
C PHE A 9 -12.06 -10.32 9.54
N PHE A 10 -12.96 -9.48 9.02
CA PHE A 10 -12.64 -8.49 7.97
C PHE A 10 -11.50 -7.56 8.41
N GLU A 11 -11.59 -6.96 9.59
CA GLU A 11 -10.59 -6.05 10.14
C GLU A 11 -9.21 -6.72 10.31
N LYS A 12 -9.18 -7.98 10.74
CA LYS A 12 -7.92 -8.67 11.02
C LYS A 12 -7.25 -9.27 9.79
N VAL A 13 -8.02 -9.61 8.76
CA VAL A 13 -7.55 -10.41 7.63
C VAL A 13 -7.49 -9.62 6.32
N LEU A 14 -8.42 -8.68 6.12
CA LEU A 14 -8.54 -7.94 4.86
C LEU A 14 -7.97 -6.53 4.94
N ILE A 15 -8.02 -5.88 6.11
CA ILE A 15 -7.38 -4.59 6.35
C ILE A 15 -5.94 -4.86 6.81
N THR A 16 -5.02 -4.91 5.85
CA THR A 16 -3.59 -5.14 6.12
C THR A 16 -2.73 -4.57 5.00
N ASP A 17 -1.52 -4.19 5.37
CA ASP A 17 -0.44 -3.78 4.49
C ASP A 17 0.48 -4.92 4.04
N LYS A 18 0.41 -6.10 4.66
CA LYS A 18 1.34 -7.23 4.43
C LYS A 18 1.46 -7.71 2.99
N ARG A 19 0.49 -7.38 2.13
CA ARG A 19 0.49 -7.77 0.71
C ARG A 19 1.07 -6.68 -0.19
N PHE A 20 1.24 -5.46 0.32
CA PHE A 20 1.92 -4.42 -0.43
C PHE A 20 3.39 -4.77 -0.59
N HIS A 21 3.90 -4.59 -1.80
CA HIS A 21 5.31 -4.74 -2.10
C HIS A 21 5.67 -3.82 -3.28
N VAL A 22 6.98 -3.59 -3.41
CA VAL A 22 7.54 -2.77 -4.48
C VAL A 22 8.17 -3.64 -5.56
N GLU A 23 7.85 -3.33 -6.81
CA GLU A 23 8.59 -3.79 -7.97
C GLU A 23 9.87 -2.94 -8.09
N LYS A 24 11.02 -3.56 -7.80
CA LYS A 24 12.31 -2.87 -7.68
C LYS A 24 12.80 -2.29 -9.00
N ASP A 25 12.50 -2.94 -10.13
CA ASP A 25 12.95 -2.51 -11.45
C ASP A 25 12.19 -1.26 -11.93
N LYS A 26 10.98 -1.03 -11.40
CA LYS A 26 10.17 0.16 -11.70
C LYS A 26 10.37 1.31 -10.70
N CYS A 27 10.81 1.01 -9.49
CA CYS A 27 10.87 2.00 -8.40
C CYS A 27 12.11 2.90 -8.48
N VAL A 28 11.89 4.20 -8.63
CA VAL A 28 12.97 5.21 -8.62
C VAL A 28 13.24 5.81 -7.24
N LYS A 29 12.66 5.24 -6.17
CA LYS A 29 12.91 5.63 -4.77
C LYS A 29 12.59 7.10 -4.45
N CYS A 30 11.54 7.63 -5.08
CA CYS A 30 11.13 9.03 -4.95
C CYS A 30 10.44 9.38 -3.62
N GLY A 31 9.93 8.40 -2.87
CA GLY A 31 9.28 8.62 -1.56
C GLY A 31 7.83 9.09 -1.62
N ILE A 32 7.24 9.31 -2.81
CA ILE A 32 5.84 9.78 -2.94
C ILE A 32 4.87 8.88 -2.17
N CYS A 33 5.05 7.56 -2.25
CA CYS A 33 4.19 6.60 -1.56
C CYS A 33 4.19 6.77 -0.03
N ALA A 34 5.33 7.11 0.57
CA ALA A 34 5.42 7.43 1.99
C ALA A 34 4.73 8.76 2.31
N ASN A 35 4.98 9.80 1.49
CA ASN A 35 4.41 11.13 1.69
C ASN A 35 2.88 11.17 1.60
N VAL A 36 2.28 10.35 0.73
CA VAL A 36 0.82 10.30 0.56
C VAL A 36 0.13 9.36 1.54
N CYS A 37 0.88 8.62 2.37
CA CYS A 37 0.29 7.69 3.34
C CYS A 37 -0.35 8.49 4.49
N PRO A 38 -1.68 8.47 4.68
CA PRO A 38 -2.34 9.29 5.69
C PRO A 38 -2.04 8.86 7.13
N VAL A 39 -1.53 7.64 7.31
CA VAL A 39 -1.22 7.04 8.61
C VAL A 39 0.29 6.84 8.84
N GLY A 40 1.13 7.29 7.91
CA GLY A 40 2.59 7.20 8.05
C GLY A 40 3.14 5.76 8.15
N ASP A 41 2.44 4.78 7.56
CA ASP A 41 2.78 3.35 7.66
C ASP A 41 3.87 2.90 6.67
N ILE A 42 4.57 3.83 6.01
CA ILE A 42 5.59 3.53 5.00
C ILE A 42 6.83 4.38 5.30
N LYS A 43 7.98 3.73 5.43
CA LYS A 43 9.31 4.38 5.43
C LYS A 43 9.98 4.23 4.07
N GLY A 44 11.02 5.03 3.81
CA GLY A 44 11.80 5.01 2.56
C GLY A 44 11.59 6.24 1.69
N GLY A 45 12.09 6.20 0.45
CA GLY A 45 12.28 7.39 -0.37
C GLY A 45 13.71 7.94 -0.25
N HIS A 46 14.01 9.04 -0.96
CA HIS A 46 15.33 9.68 -0.94
C HIS A 46 16.51 8.72 -1.22
N GLY A 47 16.32 7.73 -2.08
CA GLY A 47 17.35 6.72 -2.40
C GLY A 47 17.15 5.36 -1.73
N GLU A 48 16.11 5.21 -0.89
CA GLU A 48 15.70 3.94 -0.29
C GLU A 48 14.37 3.42 -0.86
N TYR A 49 14.20 2.10 -0.90
CA TYR A 49 12.94 1.48 -1.30
C TYR A 49 11.88 1.68 -0.22
N PRO A 50 10.59 1.80 -0.60
CA PRO A 50 9.52 1.86 0.39
C PRO A 50 9.38 0.53 1.12
N GLU A 51 9.19 0.61 2.44
CA GLU A 51 8.94 -0.53 3.33
C GLU A 51 7.73 -0.20 4.21
N TRP A 52 6.76 -1.10 4.24
CA TRP A 52 5.56 -0.99 5.07
C TRP A 52 5.87 -1.46 6.49
N LEU A 53 5.45 -0.70 7.48
CA LEU A 53 5.89 -0.88 8.87
C LEU A 53 5.16 -2.02 9.60
N HIS A 54 4.03 -2.51 9.06
CA HIS A 54 3.26 -3.61 9.64
C HIS A 54 2.75 -3.33 11.06
N HIS A 55 2.50 -2.05 11.40
CA HIS A 55 2.00 -1.62 12.71
C HIS A 55 0.48 -1.83 12.88
N LYS A 56 -0.21 -2.29 11.84
CA LYS A 56 -1.68 -2.46 11.75
C LYS A 56 -2.46 -1.14 11.65
N ASP A 57 -1.78 -0.06 11.28
CA ASP A 57 -2.39 1.26 11.06
C ASP A 57 -2.87 1.43 9.60
N CYS A 58 -2.39 0.58 8.69
CA CYS A 58 -2.77 0.63 7.28
C CYS A 58 -4.29 0.48 7.09
N LEU A 59 -4.89 1.46 6.41
CA LEU A 59 -6.32 1.45 6.08
C LEU A 59 -6.64 0.65 4.80
N THR A 60 -5.63 0.05 4.16
CA THR A 60 -5.75 -0.59 2.84
C THR A 60 -6.47 0.31 1.82
N CYS A 61 -6.18 1.61 1.85
CA CYS A 61 -6.82 2.62 1.01
C CYS A 61 -6.26 2.72 -0.42
N PHE A 62 -5.14 2.04 -0.70
CA PHE A 62 -4.44 2.04 -1.99
C PHE A 62 -3.91 3.40 -2.47
N THR A 63 -3.82 4.42 -1.61
CA THR A 63 -3.23 5.72 -2.01
C THR A 63 -1.78 5.57 -2.48
N CYS A 64 -0.95 4.79 -1.79
CA CYS A 64 0.42 4.53 -2.21
C CYS A 64 0.51 3.84 -3.58
N TYR A 65 -0.40 2.88 -3.85
CA TYR A 65 -0.52 2.21 -5.14
C TYR A 65 -0.89 3.19 -6.26
N HIS A 66 -1.93 3.99 -6.06
CA HIS A 66 -2.46 4.90 -7.09
C HIS A 66 -1.57 6.10 -7.39
N HIS A 67 -0.85 6.62 -6.40
CA HIS A 67 0.01 7.80 -6.57
C HIS A 67 1.42 7.48 -7.05
N CYS A 68 1.78 6.21 -7.24
CA CYS A 68 3.12 5.85 -7.73
C CYS A 68 3.24 6.18 -9.23
N PRO A 69 4.00 7.20 -9.66
CA PRO A 69 4.04 7.59 -11.07
C PRO A 69 4.73 6.56 -11.98
N HIS A 70 5.47 5.61 -11.39
CA HIS A 70 6.16 4.54 -12.10
C HIS A 70 5.43 3.19 -12.03
N HIS A 71 4.24 3.16 -11.43
CA HIS A 71 3.43 1.96 -11.25
C HIS A 71 4.24 0.81 -10.59
N ALA A 72 5.04 1.17 -9.59
CA ALA A 72 6.00 0.28 -8.95
C ALA A 72 5.47 -0.38 -7.67
N ILE A 73 4.24 -0.11 -7.26
CA ILE A 73 3.63 -0.70 -6.06
C ILE A 73 2.58 -1.70 -6.48
N GLU A 74 2.53 -2.84 -5.80
CA GLU A 74 1.56 -3.92 -6.04
C GLU A 74 1.00 -4.42 -4.71
N PHE A 75 -0.23 -4.96 -4.73
CA PHE A 75 -0.88 -5.62 -3.60
C PHE A 75 -1.14 -7.08 -3.96
N GLY A 76 -0.27 -7.96 -3.48
CA GLY A 76 -0.24 -9.35 -3.91
C GLY A 76 -0.28 -9.47 -5.43
N HIS A 77 -1.00 -10.47 -5.94
CA HIS A 77 -1.14 -10.67 -7.39
C HIS A 77 -2.36 -9.93 -7.96
N GLN A 78 -3.20 -9.34 -7.11
CA GLN A 78 -4.48 -8.76 -7.53
C GLN A 78 -4.33 -7.52 -8.42
N THR A 79 -3.23 -6.77 -8.25
CA THR A 79 -3.03 -5.47 -8.92
C THR A 79 -2.07 -5.51 -10.12
N GLN A 80 -1.33 -6.60 -10.34
CA GLN A 80 -0.29 -6.72 -11.39
C GLN A 80 -0.76 -6.38 -12.81
N LYS A 81 -2.05 -6.60 -13.08
CA LYS A 81 -2.67 -6.35 -14.40
C LYS A 81 -3.77 -5.30 -14.32
N LYS A 82 -3.73 -4.44 -13.30
CA LYS A 82 -4.71 -3.39 -13.06
C LYS A 82 -4.07 -2.03 -13.29
N GLY A 83 -4.88 -1.10 -13.79
CA GLY A 83 -4.47 0.29 -13.98
C GLY A 83 -4.46 1.05 -12.66
N GLN A 84 -3.64 2.10 -12.62
CA GLN A 84 -3.63 3.10 -11.55
C GLN A 84 -4.37 4.35 -12.06
N TYR A 85 -5.13 4.98 -11.17
CA TYR A 85 -5.78 6.26 -11.45
C TYR A 85 -5.27 7.28 -10.44
N PHE A 86 -4.72 8.38 -10.93
CA PHE A 86 -4.39 9.54 -10.13
C PHE A 86 -4.39 10.75 -11.07
N TYR A 87 -5.28 11.70 -10.80
CA TYR A 87 -5.32 12.97 -11.51
C TYR A 87 -4.30 13.90 -10.84
N LYS A 88 -3.32 14.37 -11.63
CA LYS A 88 -2.30 15.32 -11.19
C LYS A 88 -2.86 16.71 -11.00
#